data_AF-A0A2L0F6Y2-F1
#
_entry.id   AF-A0A2L0F6Y2-F1
#
_cell.length_a   1.000
_cell.length_b   1.000
_cell.length_c   1.000
_cell.angle_alpha   90.00
_cell.angle_beta   90.00
_cell.angle_gamma   90.00
#
_symmetry.space_group_name_H-M   'P 1'
#
loop_
_entity.id
_entity.type
_entity.pdbx_description
1 polymer ?
#
loop_
_entity_poly.entity_id
_entity_poly.type
_entity_poly.pdbx_seq_one_letter_code
_entity_poly.pdbx_strand_id
1 'polypeptide(L)'
;MLPSGLITRLAALLSGVALLACGGNQHAGAAEFWAGGTVDPAAPEKDEQEGAKPMAARRPISTPDDFDGAPVVPEEQVRSWVGVRHDLGLARAAAPKERCSCLAVEVGEARDPRFQWAAGAPDVGGGTLAIALSARGVPCPGGAADEAERRPSISAVDQEGNDIVVEVEDLPPGRPLATGAVIPRPAPGGAIYVKGKTSKVPYARAPGGARCKVY
;
A
#
# COMPACT_ATOMS: atom_id res chain seq x y z
N MET A 1 -34.20 -44.42 21.38
CA MET A 1 -34.76 -45.40 20.43
C MET A 1 -36.05 -44.84 19.85
N LEU A 2 -36.13 -44.79 18.51
CA LEU A 2 -37.23 -44.35 17.58
C LEU A 2 -37.63 -42.86 17.55
N PRO A 3 -38.15 -42.33 16.40
CA PRO A 3 -37.84 -42.58 14.97
C PRO A 3 -37.55 -41.26 14.21
N SER A 4 -36.74 -41.18 13.14
CA SER A 4 -36.91 -41.66 11.75
C SER A 4 -38.17 -41.15 11.00
N GLY A 5 -37.99 -40.09 10.22
CA GLY A 5 -38.79 -39.68 9.05
C GLY A 5 -37.92 -38.71 8.24
N LEU A 6 -37.43 -38.92 7.01
CA LEU A 6 -37.95 -39.46 5.74
C LEU A 6 -38.92 -38.50 5.03
N ILE A 7 -38.70 -38.35 3.72
CA ILE A 7 -39.52 -37.67 2.69
C ILE A 7 -39.22 -36.14 2.62
N THR A 8 -38.86 -35.48 1.51
CA THR A 8 -39.17 -35.66 0.07
C THR A 8 -38.18 -34.87 -0.81
N ARG A 9 -37.87 -35.43 -1.98
CA ARG A 9 -37.29 -34.77 -3.17
C ARG A 9 -38.27 -33.77 -3.79
N LEU A 10 -37.79 -32.72 -4.46
CA LEU A 10 -38.33 -32.00 -5.65
C LEU A 10 -37.70 -30.59 -5.63
N ALA A 11 -37.39 -29.88 -6.71
CA ALA A 11 -37.29 -30.16 -8.12
C ALA A 11 -36.42 -29.03 -8.71
N ALA A 12 -35.67 -29.34 -9.76
CA ALA A 12 -34.97 -28.38 -10.58
C ALA A 12 -35.94 -27.35 -11.19
N LEU A 13 -35.51 -26.10 -11.32
CA LEU A 13 -36.01 -25.18 -12.35
C LEU A 13 -34.86 -24.31 -12.87
N LEU A 14 -34.55 -24.58 -14.14
CA LEU A 14 -33.78 -23.77 -15.05
C LEU A 14 -34.39 -22.38 -15.23
N SER A 15 -33.52 -21.37 -15.40
CA SER A 15 -33.61 -20.20 -16.31
C SER A 15 -32.52 -19.20 -15.88
N GLY A 16 -31.48 -18.84 -16.64
CA GLY A 16 -31.42 -18.66 -18.09
C GLY A 16 -31.74 -17.21 -18.45
N VAL A 17 -30.89 -16.23 -18.11
CA VAL A 17 -30.99 -14.86 -18.64
C VAL A 17 -29.61 -14.25 -18.93
N ALA A 18 -29.36 -14.12 -20.24
CA ALA A 18 -28.62 -13.12 -20.99
C ALA A 18 -27.38 -12.40 -20.39
N LEU A 19 -26.24 -12.70 -21.01
CA LEU A 19 -25.06 -11.85 -21.09
C LEU A 19 -25.40 -10.55 -21.84
N LEU A 20 -25.50 -9.42 -21.15
CA LEU A 20 -25.37 -8.10 -21.77
C LEU A 20 -23.89 -7.70 -21.72
N ALA A 21 -23.24 -7.83 -22.87
CA ALA A 21 -21.94 -7.25 -23.16
C ALA A 21 -22.06 -5.73 -23.22
N CYS A 22 -21.63 -5.04 -22.16
CA CYS A 22 -21.22 -3.64 -22.25
C CYS A 22 -19.72 -3.61 -22.56
N GLY A 23 -19.40 -3.67 -23.85
CA GLY A 23 -18.12 -3.19 -24.37
C GLY A 23 -18.07 -1.68 -24.28
N GLY A 24 -17.27 -1.16 -23.34
CA GLY A 24 -16.98 0.26 -23.18
C GLY A 24 -15.48 0.48 -23.18
N ASN A 25 -14.88 0.46 -24.36
CA ASN A 25 -13.47 0.82 -24.54
C ASN A 25 -13.37 2.35 -24.54
N GLN A 26 -13.25 2.96 -23.36
CA GLN A 26 -12.91 4.38 -23.25
C GLN A 26 -11.41 4.51 -23.02
N HIS A 27 -10.65 4.60 -24.11
CA HIS A 27 -9.34 5.23 -24.09
C HIS A 27 -9.56 6.73 -23.91
N ALA A 28 -9.64 7.17 -22.65
CA ALA A 28 -9.42 8.56 -22.32
C ALA A 28 -7.95 8.87 -22.64
N GLY A 29 -7.75 9.72 -23.65
CA GLY A 29 -6.44 10.12 -24.13
C GLY A 29 -5.63 10.80 -23.03
N ALA A 30 -4.53 10.16 -22.62
CA ALA A 30 -3.50 10.74 -21.78
C ALA A 30 -2.55 11.69 -22.57
N ALA A 31 -2.99 12.22 -23.72
CA ALA A 31 -2.17 13.07 -24.58
C ALA A 31 -2.36 14.58 -24.35
N GLU A 32 -3.42 15.02 -23.65
CA GLU A 32 -3.67 16.46 -23.46
C GLU A 32 -3.07 17.05 -22.16
N PHE A 33 -2.52 16.24 -21.25
CA PHE A 33 -1.88 16.75 -20.03
C PHE A 33 -0.46 17.30 -20.27
N TRP A 34 0.12 17.09 -21.46
CA TRP A 34 1.45 17.57 -21.84
C TRP A 34 1.44 18.61 -22.96
N ALA A 35 0.28 19.19 -23.30
CA ALA A 35 0.22 20.43 -24.07
C ALA A 35 0.66 21.58 -23.15
N GLY A 36 1.96 21.60 -22.86
CA GLY A 36 2.64 22.64 -22.09
C GLY A 36 2.32 23.99 -22.71
N GLY A 37 1.61 24.82 -21.95
CA GLY A 37 1.52 26.24 -22.22
C GLY A 37 2.93 26.80 -22.31
N THR A 38 3.33 27.16 -23.53
CA THR A 38 4.49 28.01 -23.76
C THR A 38 4.21 29.33 -23.06
N VAL A 39 4.88 29.56 -21.93
CA VAL A 39 5.00 30.88 -21.33
C VAL A 39 5.72 31.75 -22.36
N ASP A 40 4.99 32.68 -22.97
CA ASP A 40 5.51 33.75 -23.82
C ASP A 40 6.25 34.74 -22.91
N PRO A 41 7.59 34.88 -22.98
CA PRO A 41 8.26 35.98 -22.32
C PRO A 41 7.98 37.24 -23.13
N ALA A 42 7.02 38.03 -22.66
CA ALA A 42 6.78 39.38 -23.15
C ALA A 42 8.08 40.20 -23.09
N ALA A 43 8.27 41.00 -24.14
CA ALA A 43 9.41 41.83 -24.43
C ALA A 43 9.79 42.81 -23.29
N PRO A 44 11.09 43.21 -23.19
CA PRO A 44 11.57 44.09 -22.15
C PRO A 44 11.16 45.55 -22.39
N GLU A 45 10.51 46.15 -21.39
CA GLU A 45 10.49 47.60 -21.24
C GLU A 45 11.89 48.09 -20.84
N LYS A 46 12.33 49.14 -21.54
CA LYS A 46 13.54 49.90 -21.26
C LYS A 46 13.34 50.68 -19.96
N ASP A 47 14.33 50.68 -19.08
CA ASP A 47 15.03 51.90 -18.67
C ASP A 47 16.22 51.58 -17.73
N GLU A 48 17.20 52.48 -17.82
CA GLU A 48 18.55 52.52 -17.24
C GLU A 48 18.57 52.30 -15.69
N GLN A 49 19.64 51.90 -14.99
CA GLN A 49 21.04 52.34 -15.05
C GLN A 49 21.89 51.55 -14.02
N GLU A 50 23.20 51.43 -14.31
CA GLU A 50 24.34 51.34 -13.37
C GLU A 50 24.57 50.11 -12.46
N GLY A 51 25.72 49.45 -12.68
CA GLY A 51 26.39 48.64 -11.65
C GLY A 51 26.94 47.27 -12.09
N ALA A 52 27.54 47.14 -13.28
CA ALA A 52 28.08 45.85 -13.73
C ALA A 52 29.41 45.48 -13.05
N LYS A 53 29.35 44.62 -12.03
CA LYS A 53 30.47 43.73 -11.64
C LYS A 53 30.71 42.72 -12.79
N PRO A 54 31.96 42.37 -13.14
CA PRO A 54 32.20 41.39 -14.20
C PRO A 54 31.66 40.02 -13.78
N MET A 55 30.62 39.55 -14.46
CA MET A 55 30.13 38.16 -14.36
C MET A 55 31.22 37.22 -14.88
N ALA A 56 31.59 36.24 -14.05
CA ALA A 56 32.47 35.16 -14.44
C ALA A 56 31.94 34.43 -15.69
N ALA A 57 32.85 34.07 -16.59
CA ALA A 57 32.57 33.34 -17.81
C ALA A 57 31.79 32.04 -17.49
N ARG A 58 30.62 31.90 -18.13
CA ARG A 58 29.86 30.64 -18.11
C ARG A 58 30.75 29.54 -18.71
N ARG A 59 30.96 28.47 -17.95
CA ARG A 59 31.66 27.28 -18.45
C ARG A 59 30.89 26.69 -19.64
N PRO A 60 31.59 26.23 -20.69
CA PRO A 60 30.95 25.55 -21.81
C PRO A 60 30.22 24.30 -21.32
N ILE A 61 29.01 24.11 -21.84
CA ILE A 61 28.23 22.87 -21.70
C ILE A 61 29.04 21.76 -22.37
N SER A 62 29.27 20.69 -21.63
CA SER A 62 30.02 19.50 -22.04
C SER A 62 29.54 18.96 -23.38
N THR A 63 30.48 18.49 -24.19
CA THR A 63 30.20 17.84 -25.47
C THR A 63 29.61 16.43 -25.27
N PRO A 64 28.81 15.91 -26.22
CA PRO A 64 28.13 14.61 -26.10
C PRO A 64 29.05 13.39 -25.88
N ASP A 65 30.36 13.54 -26.08
CA ASP A 65 31.37 12.48 -25.96
C ASP A 65 31.84 12.20 -24.52
N ASP A 66 31.37 12.96 -23.51
CA ASP A 66 31.71 12.70 -22.09
C ASP A 66 30.89 11.55 -21.44
N PHE A 67 30.13 10.79 -22.24
CA PHE A 67 29.30 9.65 -21.80
C PHE A 67 29.97 8.28 -22.10
N ASP A 68 31.27 8.14 -21.81
CA ASP A 68 32.00 6.86 -21.95
C ASP A 68 31.91 5.96 -20.69
N GLY A 69 31.05 6.32 -19.75
CA GLY A 69 30.68 5.45 -18.63
C GLY A 69 29.55 4.52 -19.07
N ALA A 70 29.83 3.22 -19.20
CA ALA A 70 28.79 2.21 -19.31
C ALA A 70 27.72 2.50 -18.23
N PRO A 71 26.42 2.58 -18.58
CA PRO A 71 25.39 2.86 -17.60
C PRO A 71 25.46 1.79 -16.52
N VAL A 72 25.93 2.17 -15.33
CA VAL A 72 25.77 1.36 -14.14
C VAL A 72 24.27 1.36 -13.90
N VAL A 73 23.61 0.29 -14.33
CA VAL A 73 22.18 0.09 -14.07
C VAL A 73 22.05 0.13 -12.55
N PRO A 74 21.39 1.13 -11.96
CA PRO A 74 21.11 1.11 -10.53
C PRO A 74 20.34 -0.19 -10.24
N GLU A 75 20.53 -0.82 -9.09
CA GLU A 75 19.72 -1.96 -8.61
C GLU A 75 18.25 -1.53 -8.37
N GLU A 76 17.56 -1.13 -9.43
CA GLU A 76 16.27 -0.45 -9.46
C GLU A 76 15.09 -1.42 -9.27
N GLN A 77 15.35 -2.72 -9.16
CA GLN A 77 14.31 -3.75 -9.08
C GLN A 77 13.73 -3.96 -7.68
N VAL A 78 14.43 -3.55 -6.60
CA VAL A 78 13.94 -3.82 -5.23
C VAL A 78 12.92 -2.78 -4.78
N ARG A 79 12.98 -1.55 -5.29
CA ARG A 79 12.12 -0.46 -4.82
C ARG A 79 10.71 -0.49 -5.42
N SER A 80 10.52 -1.08 -6.60
CA SER A 80 9.22 -1.07 -7.30
C SER A 80 8.13 -1.89 -6.60
N TRP A 81 8.51 -2.82 -5.71
CA TRP A 81 7.57 -3.69 -5.01
C TRP A 81 7.19 -3.22 -3.61
N VAL A 82 7.96 -2.29 -3.03
CA VAL A 82 7.70 -1.77 -1.68
C VAL A 82 6.50 -0.84 -1.71
N GLY A 83 5.53 -1.11 -0.84
CA GLY A 83 4.34 -0.27 -0.69
C GLY A 83 3.12 -1.03 -0.20
N VAL A 84 2.04 -0.27 -0.07
CA VAL A 84 0.72 -0.76 0.36
C VAL A 84 0.08 -1.62 -0.73
N ARG A 85 -0.54 -2.73 -0.33
CA ARG A 85 -1.09 -3.76 -1.23
C ARG A 85 -2.55 -4.07 -0.90
N HIS A 86 -3.40 -4.00 -1.92
CA HIS A 86 -4.82 -4.35 -1.82
C HIS A 86 -5.09 -5.84 -2.00
N ASP A 87 -4.15 -6.54 -2.61
CA ASP A 87 -4.22 -7.97 -2.91
C ASP A 87 -3.60 -8.85 -1.82
N LEU A 88 -3.01 -8.27 -0.78
CA LEU A 88 -2.39 -8.97 0.34
C LEU A 88 -3.27 -8.91 1.60
N GLY A 89 -3.51 -10.07 2.22
CA GLY A 89 -4.14 -10.19 3.53
C GLY A 89 -3.63 -11.39 4.31
N LEU A 90 -4.14 -11.55 5.55
CA LEU A 90 -3.89 -12.74 6.36
C LEU A 90 -4.69 -13.93 5.83
N ALA A 91 -4.05 -15.08 5.75
CA ALA A 91 -4.70 -16.34 5.37
C ALA A 91 -5.69 -16.78 6.45
N ARG A 92 -6.90 -17.18 6.03
CA ARG A 92 -7.99 -17.61 6.95
C ARG A 92 -7.67 -18.88 7.75
N ALA A 93 -6.70 -19.67 7.30
CA ALA A 93 -6.35 -20.95 7.91
C ALA A 93 -5.63 -20.79 9.26
N ALA A 94 -5.03 -19.62 9.53
CA ALA A 94 -4.45 -19.32 10.83
C ALA A 94 -5.52 -18.70 11.74
N ALA A 95 -5.71 -19.25 12.94
CA ALA A 95 -6.54 -18.62 13.95
C ALA A 95 -5.93 -17.22 14.26
N PRO A 96 -6.69 -16.11 14.07
CA PRO A 96 -6.16 -14.79 14.31
C PRO A 96 -5.73 -14.64 15.77
N LYS A 97 -4.45 -14.34 16.00
CA LYS A 97 -3.94 -14.03 17.33
C LYS A 97 -3.80 -12.52 17.46
N GLU A 98 -4.46 -11.93 18.46
CA GLU A 98 -4.28 -10.52 18.77
C GLU A 98 -2.81 -10.26 19.11
N ARG A 99 -2.19 -9.35 18.37
CA ARG A 99 -0.81 -8.93 18.57
C ARG A 99 -0.70 -7.47 18.96
N CYS A 100 -1.55 -6.65 18.36
CA CYS A 100 -1.75 -5.25 18.71
C CYS A 100 -3.23 -5.06 19.05
N SER A 101 -3.55 -4.03 19.83
CA SER A 101 -4.95 -3.72 20.18
C SER A 101 -5.84 -3.78 18.94
N CYS A 102 -6.88 -4.61 19.01
CA CYS A 102 -7.87 -4.81 17.95
C CYS A 102 -7.35 -5.43 16.64
N LEU A 103 -6.10 -5.88 16.57
CA LEU A 103 -5.49 -6.40 15.34
C LEU A 103 -4.68 -7.68 15.55
N ALA A 104 -4.92 -8.65 14.68
CA ALA A 104 -3.95 -9.65 14.31
C ALA A 104 -2.98 -9.03 13.29
N VAL A 105 -1.68 -9.23 13.50
CA VAL A 105 -0.62 -8.71 12.63
C VAL A 105 0.45 -9.77 12.44
N GLU A 106 0.73 -10.12 11.20
CA GLU A 106 1.81 -11.03 10.84
C GLU A 106 2.84 -10.34 9.96
N VAL A 107 4.10 -10.69 10.19
CA VAL A 107 5.27 -10.24 9.41
C VAL A 107 6.07 -11.47 9.02
N GLY A 108 6.52 -11.52 7.77
CA GLY A 108 7.30 -12.64 7.24
C GLY A 108 7.70 -12.45 5.79
N GLU A 109 8.19 -13.51 5.16
CA GLU A 109 8.50 -13.53 3.72
C GLU A 109 7.21 -13.42 2.89
N ALA A 110 7.29 -12.89 1.67
CA ALA A 110 6.10 -12.75 0.80
C ALA A 110 5.37 -14.07 0.53
N ARG A 111 6.09 -15.21 0.50
CA ARG A 111 5.53 -16.55 0.28
C ARG A 111 5.19 -17.31 1.57
N ASP A 112 5.23 -16.65 2.73
CA ASP A 112 4.84 -17.27 4.00
C ASP A 112 3.37 -17.73 3.95
N PRO A 113 3.04 -18.97 4.39
CA PRO A 113 1.68 -19.51 4.33
C PRO A 113 0.66 -18.77 5.20
N ARG A 114 1.10 -17.89 6.11
CA ARG A 114 0.23 -16.98 6.86
C ARG A 114 -0.36 -15.87 5.99
N PHE A 115 0.18 -15.64 4.80
CA PHE A 115 -0.29 -14.63 3.87
C PHE A 115 -1.14 -15.24 2.74
N GLN A 116 -2.13 -14.48 2.31
CA GLN A 116 -2.93 -14.79 1.14
C GLN A 116 -2.83 -13.62 0.15
N TRP A 117 -2.51 -13.97 -1.10
CA TRP A 117 -2.39 -13.03 -2.22
C TRP A 117 -3.47 -13.30 -3.24
N ALA A 118 -4.29 -12.30 -3.56
CA ALA A 118 -5.34 -12.41 -4.57
C ALA A 118 -4.77 -12.54 -6.00
N ALA A 119 -3.65 -11.85 -6.28
CA ALA A 119 -2.97 -11.88 -7.57
C ALA A 119 -1.75 -12.84 -7.62
N GLY A 120 -1.53 -13.62 -6.56
CA GLY A 120 -0.31 -14.41 -6.36
C GLY A 120 0.80 -13.63 -5.67
N ALA A 121 1.61 -14.33 -4.88
CA ALA A 121 2.72 -13.72 -4.14
C ALA A 121 3.80 -13.22 -5.11
N PRO A 122 4.24 -11.95 -5.01
CA PRO A 122 5.32 -11.45 -5.85
C PRO A 122 6.64 -12.17 -5.55
N ASP A 123 7.51 -12.23 -6.55
CA ASP A 123 8.89 -12.67 -6.35
C ASP A 123 9.70 -11.47 -5.86
N VAL A 124 9.96 -11.44 -4.56
CA VAL A 124 10.68 -10.35 -3.91
C VAL A 124 12.00 -10.86 -3.37
N GLY A 125 13.05 -10.04 -3.48
CA GLY A 125 14.36 -10.38 -2.93
C GLY A 125 14.36 -10.42 -1.40
N GLY A 126 15.39 -11.06 -0.83
CA GLY A 126 15.52 -11.26 0.63
C GLY A 126 15.66 -9.97 1.46
N GLY A 127 15.78 -8.79 0.83
CA GLY A 127 15.79 -7.48 1.50
C GLY A 127 14.40 -6.93 1.87
N THR A 128 13.32 -7.68 1.60
CA THR A 128 11.95 -7.25 1.84
C THR A 128 11.18 -8.25 2.71
N LEU A 129 10.08 -7.79 3.28
CA LEU A 129 9.13 -8.55 4.07
C LEU A 129 7.71 -8.20 3.62
N ALA A 130 6.78 -9.10 3.86
CA ALA A 130 5.35 -8.82 3.81
C ALA A 130 4.82 -8.61 5.23
N ILE A 131 3.90 -7.67 5.36
CA ILE A 131 3.08 -7.47 6.55
C ILE A 131 1.61 -7.50 6.16
N ALA A 132 0.79 -8.15 6.96
CA ALA A 132 -0.66 -8.11 6.81
C ALA A 132 -1.36 -8.00 8.17
N LEU A 133 -2.53 -7.37 8.15
CA LEU A 133 -3.35 -7.12 9.34
C LEU A 133 -4.79 -7.59 9.15
N SER A 134 -5.46 -7.87 10.27
CA SER A 134 -6.90 -8.17 10.30
C SER A 134 -7.49 -7.82 11.67
N ALA A 135 -8.70 -7.27 11.70
CA ALA A 135 -9.51 -7.11 12.92
C ALA A 135 -10.52 -8.26 13.13
N ARG A 136 -10.50 -9.28 12.27
CA ARG A 136 -11.42 -10.41 12.30
C ARG A 136 -11.00 -11.43 13.34
N GLY A 137 -11.94 -11.92 14.14
CA GLY A 137 -11.70 -12.88 15.21
C GLY A 137 -10.85 -12.32 16.35
N VAL A 138 -10.71 -10.99 16.43
CA VAL A 138 -9.91 -10.29 17.45
C VAL A 138 -10.82 -9.39 18.27
N PRO A 139 -10.79 -9.47 19.62
CA PRO A 139 -11.54 -8.54 20.47
C PRO A 139 -11.13 -7.09 20.18
N CYS A 140 -12.12 -6.20 20.07
CA CYS A 140 -11.83 -4.78 19.84
C CYS A 140 -12.69 -3.86 20.71
N PRO A 141 -12.27 -3.61 21.97
CA PRO A 141 -12.95 -2.61 22.79
C PRO A 141 -12.78 -1.22 22.17
N GLY A 142 -13.90 -0.54 21.91
CA GLY A 142 -13.92 0.79 21.28
C GLY A 142 -13.99 0.79 19.75
N GLY A 143 -14.00 -0.38 19.10
CA GLY A 143 -14.38 -0.51 17.69
C GLY A 143 -15.87 -0.85 17.51
N ALA A 144 -16.29 -1.03 16.25
CA ALA A 144 -17.63 -1.52 15.94
C ALA A 144 -17.87 -2.91 16.58
N ALA A 145 -19.07 -3.14 17.11
CA ALA A 145 -19.41 -4.42 17.74
C ALA A 145 -19.40 -5.56 16.72
N ASP A 146 -19.99 -5.31 15.54
CA ASP A 146 -19.92 -6.23 14.41
C ASP A 146 -18.51 -6.17 13.79
N GLU A 147 -17.86 -7.32 13.71
CA GLU A 147 -16.57 -7.44 13.04
C GLU A 147 -16.68 -7.04 11.56
N ALA A 148 -17.82 -7.30 10.89
CA ALA A 148 -18.11 -6.92 9.49
C ALA A 148 -17.85 -5.44 9.21
N GLU A 149 -18.15 -4.61 10.19
CA GLU A 149 -18.07 -3.15 10.10
C GLU A 149 -16.67 -2.62 10.44
N ARG A 150 -15.79 -3.44 11.03
CA ARG A 150 -14.40 -3.06 11.31
C ARG A 150 -13.58 -3.05 10.03
N ARG A 151 -13.01 -1.90 9.71
CA ARG A 151 -12.37 -1.64 8.40
C ARG A 151 -10.96 -1.04 8.55
N PRO A 152 -10.05 -1.72 9.27
CA PRO A 152 -8.66 -1.28 9.33
C PRO A 152 -8.02 -1.38 7.95
N SER A 153 -7.32 -0.33 7.54
CA SER A 153 -6.54 -0.28 6.31
C SER A 153 -5.18 0.34 6.57
N ILE A 154 -4.15 -0.20 5.94
CA ILE A 154 -2.83 0.43 5.92
C ILE A 154 -2.94 1.69 5.06
N SER A 155 -2.60 2.84 5.65
CA SER A 155 -2.58 4.15 4.97
C SER A 155 -1.20 4.49 4.44
N ALA A 156 -0.13 4.10 5.14
CA ALA A 156 1.24 4.42 4.79
C ALA A 156 2.23 3.40 5.35
N VAL A 157 3.42 3.37 4.75
CA VAL A 157 4.61 2.69 5.25
C VAL A 157 5.75 3.70 5.19
N ASP A 158 6.28 4.07 6.35
CA ASP A 158 7.35 5.05 6.48
C ASP A 158 8.58 4.42 7.11
N GLN A 159 9.75 4.96 6.77
CA GLN A 159 11.00 4.65 7.46
C GLN A 159 11.31 5.78 8.45
N GLU A 160 11.34 5.45 9.74
CA GLU A 160 11.68 6.38 10.82
C GLU A 160 13.03 5.96 11.42
N GLY A 161 14.13 6.55 10.93
CA GLY A 161 15.48 6.13 11.31
C GLY A 161 15.77 4.70 10.85
N ASN A 162 16.04 3.80 11.80
CA ASN A 162 16.26 2.38 11.50
C ASN A 162 14.97 1.56 11.46
N ASP A 163 13.86 2.14 11.91
CA ASP A 163 12.58 1.48 12.08
C ASP A 163 11.69 1.62 10.85
N ILE A 164 10.80 0.65 10.66
CA ILE A 164 9.70 0.73 9.70
C ILE A 164 8.41 0.93 10.46
N VAL A 165 7.62 1.91 10.06
CA VAL A 165 6.37 2.28 10.72
C VAL A 165 5.22 2.13 9.73
N VAL A 166 4.29 1.24 10.07
CA VAL A 166 3.08 0.98 9.29
C VAL A 166 1.91 1.72 9.93
N GLU A 167 1.32 2.64 9.19
CA GLU A 167 0.21 3.44 9.67
C GLU A 167 -1.13 2.80 9.27
N VAL A 168 -2.07 2.75 10.21
CA VAL A 168 -3.38 2.14 10.05
C VAL A 168 -4.48 3.17 10.27
N GLU A 169 -5.39 3.29 9.32
CA GLU A 169 -6.62 4.08 9.42
C GLU A 169 -7.86 3.18 9.50
N ASP A 170 -8.97 3.75 9.98
CA ASP A 170 -10.28 3.11 9.91
C ASP A 170 -11.04 3.69 8.72
N LEU A 171 -11.37 2.86 7.74
CA LEU A 171 -11.97 3.33 6.50
C LEU A 171 -13.50 3.34 6.54
N PRO A 172 -14.15 4.40 6.02
CA PRO A 172 -15.60 4.40 5.85
C PRO A 172 -16.02 3.40 4.76
N PRO A 173 -17.22 2.78 4.86
CA PRO A 173 -17.74 1.85 3.87
C PRO A 173 -17.61 2.34 2.43
N GLY A 174 -17.42 1.41 1.48
CA GLY A 174 -17.28 1.71 0.06
C GLY A 174 -15.86 2.06 -0.42
N ARG A 175 -14.92 2.36 0.49
CA ARG A 175 -13.50 2.54 0.11
C ARG A 175 -12.73 1.21 -0.01
N PRO A 176 -11.84 1.02 -0.99
CA PRO A 176 -10.99 -0.17 -1.04
C PRO A 176 -10.14 -0.32 0.22
N LEU A 177 -10.07 -1.53 0.77
CA LEU A 177 -9.21 -1.87 1.91
C LEU A 177 -7.84 -2.29 1.41
N ALA A 178 -6.78 -1.83 2.06
CA ALA A 178 -5.44 -2.38 1.94
C ALA A 178 -5.05 -3.01 3.27
N THR A 179 -5.14 -4.34 3.34
CA THR A 179 -4.83 -5.08 4.58
C THR A 179 -3.39 -5.55 4.64
N GLY A 180 -2.57 -5.26 3.63
CA GLY A 180 -1.18 -5.67 3.61
C GLY A 180 -0.25 -4.69 2.92
N ALA A 181 1.04 -4.89 3.10
CA ALA A 181 2.10 -4.15 2.45
C ALA A 181 3.34 -5.03 2.26
N VAL A 182 4.13 -4.70 1.25
CA VAL A 182 5.51 -5.17 1.12
C VAL A 182 6.40 -4.05 1.64
N ILE A 183 7.29 -4.36 2.57
CA ILE A 183 8.13 -3.40 3.29
C ILE A 183 9.59 -3.82 3.16
N PRO A 184 10.55 -2.88 3.21
CA PRO A 184 11.95 -3.25 3.33
C PRO A 184 12.18 -3.86 4.73
N ARG A 185 13.24 -4.65 4.88
CA ARG A 185 13.70 -5.03 6.23
C ARG A 185 14.14 -3.76 6.98
N PRO A 186 13.89 -3.68 8.30
CA PRO A 186 14.47 -2.63 9.13
C PRO A 186 15.99 -2.61 9.00
N ALA A 187 16.59 -1.43 9.13
CA ALA A 187 18.04 -1.31 9.20
C ALA A 187 18.58 -2.00 10.48
N PRO A 188 19.88 -2.28 10.58
CA PRO A 188 20.46 -2.93 11.76
C PRO A 188 20.06 -2.23 13.07
N GLY A 189 19.53 -3.01 14.03
CA GLY A 189 19.03 -2.51 15.31
C GLY A 189 17.63 -1.87 15.26
N GLY A 190 17.01 -1.78 14.10
CA GLY A 190 15.64 -1.31 13.91
C GLY A 190 14.58 -2.39 14.15
N ALA A 191 13.33 -1.96 14.16
CA ALA A 191 12.14 -2.78 14.40
C ALA A 191 11.01 -2.39 13.44
N ILE A 192 9.97 -3.23 13.38
CA ILE A 192 8.73 -2.90 12.68
C ILE A 192 7.67 -2.53 13.70
N TYR A 193 7.04 -1.38 13.51
CA TYR A 193 5.93 -0.89 14.32
C TYR A 193 4.68 -0.74 13.49
N VAL A 194 3.53 -0.94 14.14
CA VAL A 194 2.22 -0.55 13.60
C VAL A 194 1.65 0.52 14.52
N LYS A 195 1.06 1.57 13.93
CA LYS A 195 0.41 2.66 14.67
C LYS A 195 -0.90 3.07 14.02
N GLY A 196 -1.84 3.59 14.80
CA GLY A 196 -3.01 4.26 14.26
C GLY A 196 -2.64 5.61 13.65
N LYS A 197 -3.23 5.97 12.51
CA LYS A 197 -3.07 7.28 11.84
C LYS A 197 -3.45 8.45 12.74
N THR A 198 -4.45 8.24 13.59
CA THR A 198 -4.85 9.21 14.61
C THR A 198 -5.12 8.50 15.92
N SER A 199 -5.05 9.25 17.03
CA SER A 199 -5.40 8.76 18.37
C SER A 199 -6.88 8.40 18.53
N LYS A 200 -7.73 8.65 17.52
CA LYS A 200 -9.14 8.25 17.51
C LYS A 200 -9.35 6.83 16.99
N VAL A 201 -8.41 6.30 16.22
CA VAL A 201 -8.49 4.94 15.67
C VAL A 201 -8.20 3.93 16.79
N PRO A 202 -9.05 2.90 17.00
CA PRO A 202 -8.87 1.93 18.10
C PRO A 202 -7.77 0.90 17.82
N TYR A 203 -7.32 0.81 16.56
CA TYR A 203 -6.36 -0.17 16.08
C TYR A 203 -4.90 0.17 16.42
N ALA A 204 -4.05 -0.87 16.43
CA ALA A 204 -2.59 -0.77 16.41
C ALA A 204 -1.95 -0.08 17.62
N ARG A 205 -2.66 -0.02 18.76
CA ARG A 205 -2.10 0.50 20.01
C ARG A 205 -1.31 -0.59 20.74
N ALA A 206 -0.22 -0.19 21.38
CA ALA A 206 0.43 -1.03 22.39
C ALA A 206 -0.27 -0.85 23.74
N PRO A 207 -0.22 -1.85 24.64
CA PRO A 207 -0.56 -1.63 26.04
C PRO A 207 0.28 -0.47 26.60
N GLY A 208 -0.37 0.67 26.88
CA GLY A 208 0.29 1.87 27.40
C GLY A 208 1.15 2.67 26.41
N GLY A 209 1.06 2.43 25.09
CA GLY A 209 1.92 3.11 24.10
C GLY A 209 1.22 3.44 22.77
N ALA A 210 1.77 4.41 22.04
CA ALA A 210 1.22 4.91 20.77
C ALA A 210 1.51 4.02 19.55
N ARG A 211 2.49 3.11 19.65
CA ARG A 211 2.93 2.22 18.58
C ARG A 211 3.13 0.81 19.11
N CYS A 212 2.69 -0.19 18.35
CA CYS A 212 2.84 -1.60 18.67
C CYS A 212 4.02 -2.21 17.90
N LYS A 213 5.01 -2.79 18.61
CA LYS A 213 6.15 -3.48 17.99
C LYS A 213 5.75 -4.87 17.49
N VAL A 214 6.05 -5.17 16.23
CA VAL A 214 5.67 -6.43 15.55
C VAL A 214 6.82 -7.15 14.85
N TYR A 215 8.04 -6.64 14.90
CA TYR A 215 9.24 -7.35 14.47
C TYR A 215 10.44 -6.71 15.16
#